data_AF-G7J1C5-F1
#
_entry.id   AF-G7J1C5-F1
#
_cell.length_a   1.000
_cell.length_b   1.000
_cell.length_c   1.000
_cell.angle_alpha   90.00
_cell.angle_beta   90.00
_cell.angle_gamma   90.00
#
_symmetry.space_group_name_H-M   'P 1'
#
loop_
_entity.id
_entity.type
_entity.pdbx_description
1 polymer ?
#
loop_
_entity_poly.entity_id
_entity_poly.type
_entity_poly.pdbx_seq_one_letter_code
_entity_poly.pdbx_strand_id
1 'polypeptide(L)'
;MANHISNFFYFFVILATIATVQYSTVEAGTCTSIFNRCDDIDCSSHCQSAHGTLGVSWRCDLFNLCTCTFNQDPSSNNLCRIGMGTCYQDECDQSCCNAKCAGTYKEGFGSCIPNQFTKDRCVCSYRS
;
A
#
# COMPACT_ATOMS: atom_id res chain seq x y z
N MET A 1 -52.82 -20.88 -16.55
CA MET A 1 -51.97 -19.69 -16.43
C MET A 1 -50.72 -20.13 -15.72
N ALA A 2 -49.63 -20.28 -16.46
CA ALA A 2 -48.44 -21.00 -16.02
C ALA A 2 -47.62 -20.16 -15.03
N ASN A 3 -47.26 -20.80 -13.92
CA ASN A 3 -46.39 -20.31 -12.86
C ASN A 3 -45.02 -19.92 -13.45
N HIS A 4 -44.77 -18.63 -13.63
CA HIS A 4 -43.47 -18.10 -14.03
C HIS A 4 -42.79 -17.39 -12.85
N ILE A 5 -42.76 -18.06 -11.70
CA ILE A 5 -41.91 -17.70 -10.57
C ILE A 5 -40.82 -18.76 -10.52
N SER A 6 -39.85 -18.65 -11.42
CA SER A 6 -38.68 -19.53 -11.40
C SER A 6 -37.52 -18.84 -12.12
N ASN A 7 -36.33 -18.96 -11.57
CA ASN A 7 -35.02 -18.48 -12.05
C ASN A 7 -34.51 -17.10 -11.62
N PHE A 8 -35.33 -16.10 -11.29
CA PHE A 8 -34.76 -14.80 -10.90
C PHE A 8 -34.18 -14.80 -9.47
N PHE A 9 -34.83 -15.50 -8.53
CA PHE A 9 -34.39 -15.57 -7.14
C PHE A 9 -33.05 -16.31 -6.97
N TYR A 10 -32.77 -17.34 -7.78
CA TYR A 10 -31.51 -18.07 -7.74
C TYR A 10 -30.31 -17.20 -8.16
N PHE A 11 -30.51 -16.29 -9.12
CA PHE A 11 -29.46 -15.35 -9.53
C PHE A 11 -29.07 -14.38 -8.41
N PHE A 12 -30.04 -13.91 -7.61
CA PHE A 12 -29.76 -13.01 -6.49
C PHE A 12 -29.02 -13.70 -5.34
N VAL A 13 -29.33 -14.97 -5.07
CA VAL A 13 -28.62 -15.76 -4.03
C VAL A 13 -27.16 -16.01 -4.42
N ILE A 14 -26.88 -16.25 -5.71
CA ILE A 14 -25.50 -16.42 -6.20
C ILE A 14 -24.70 -15.10 -6.14
N LEU A 15 -25.31 -13.98 -6.49
CA LEU A 15 -24.64 -12.67 -6.37
C LEU A 15 -24.34 -12.30 -4.92
N ALA A 16 -25.24 -12.63 -3.99
CA ALA A 16 -25.04 -12.38 -2.56
C ALA A 16 -23.89 -13.22 -1.97
N THR A 17 -23.72 -14.48 -2.41
CA THR A 17 -22.63 -15.33 -1.91
C THR A 17 -21.27 -14.91 -2.47
N ILE A 18 -21.17 -14.50 -3.74
CA ILE A 18 -19.91 -13.99 -4.31
C ILE A 18 -19.49 -12.66 -3.65
N ALA A 19 -20.45 -11.82 -3.28
CA ALA A 19 -20.17 -10.58 -2.55
C ALA A 19 -19.56 -10.87 -1.17
N THR A 20 -20.05 -11.88 -0.43
CA THR A 20 -19.51 -12.19 0.91
C THR A 20 -18.10 -12.79 0.90
N VAL A 21 -17.67 -13.45 -0.18
CA VAL A 21 -16.34 -14.08 -0.28
C VAL A 21 -15.23 -13.05 -0.54
N GLN A 22 -15.54 -11.85 -1.02
CA GLN A 22 -14.54 -10.79 -1.21
C GLN A 22 -14.34 -9.88 0.02
N TYR A 23 -15.14 -10.03 1.09
CA TYR A 23 -15.01 -9.19 2.30
C TYR A 23 -14.44 -9.92 3.52
N SER A 24 -14.16 -11.21 3.42
CA SER A 24 -13.62 -12.00 4.53
C SER A 24 -12.20 -12.49 4.21
N THR A 25 -11.27 -11.53 4.15
CA THR A 25 -9.83 -11.61 4.50
C THR A 25 -9.08 -10.52 3.72
N VAL A 26 -9.27 -9.25 4.09
CA VAL A 26 -8.08 -8.39 4.14
C VAL A 26 -7.22 -9.00 5.25
N GLU A 27 -6.27 -9.84 4.84
CA GLU A 27 -5.17 -10.28 5.69
C GLU A 27 -4.64 -9.04 6.43
N ALA A 28 -4.31 -9.19 7.73
CA ALA A 28 -3.91 -8.11 8.62
C ALA A 28 -3.17 -6.96 7.90
N GLY A 29 -3.66 -5.72 8.08
CA GLY A 29 -3.32 -4.51 7.33
C GLY A 29 -1.90 -4.46 6.78
N THR A 30 -1.74 -4.86 5.52
CA THR A 30 -0.45 -4.85 4.82
C THR A 30 0.16 -3.46 4.82
N CYS A 31 1.30 -3.34 5.47
CA CYS A 31 2.03 -2.10 5.66
C CYS A 31 3.34 -2.12 4.87
N THR A 32 3.85 -0.93 4.59
CA THR A 32 5.14 -0.76 3.93
C THR A 32 6.04 0.18 4.73
N SER A 33 7.34 0.01 4.58
CA SER A 33 8.35 0.92 5.14
C SER A 33 9.48 1.11 4.16
N ILE A 34 10.12 2.29 4.19
CA ILE A 34 11.23 2.65 3.31
C ILE A 34 12.47 2.88 4.19
N PHE A 35 13.57 2.26 3.80
CA PHE A 35 14.88 2.36 4.47
C PHE A 35 15.94 2.90 3.50
N ASN A 36 17.22 2.66 3.81
CA ASN A 36 18.37 3.09 3.02
C ASN A 36 18.44 2.45 1.63
N ARG A 37 19.40 2.91 0.83
CA ARG A 37 19.62 2.40 -0.52
C ARG A 37 20.03 0.93 -0.46
N CYS A 38 19.57 0.15 -1.42
CA CYS A 38 19.93 -1.27 -1.50
C CYS A 38 21.43 -1.51 -1.79
N ASP A 39 22.15 -0.50 -2.30
CA ASP A 39 23.61 -0.59 -2.46
C ASP A 39 24.34 -0.39 -1.12
N ASP A 40 23.68 0.24 -0.13
CA ASP A 40 24.25 0.54 1.18
C ASP A 40 23.89 -0.53 2.23
N ILE A 41 22.80 -1.28 2.02
CA ILE A 41 22.30 -2.29 2.97
C ILE A 41 21.83 -3.56 2.25
N ASP A 42 21.98 -4.72 2.90
CA ASP A 42 21.24 -5.93 2.52
C ASP A 42 19.76 -5.74 2.90
N CYS A 43 18.95 -5.32 1.92
CA CYS A 43 17.54 -5.03 2.10
C CYS A 43 16.75 -6.23 2.64
N SER A 44 17.09 -7.45 2.21
CA SER A 44 16.42 -8.66 2.68
C SER A 44 16.59 -8.85 4.18
N SER A 45 17.85 -8.88 4.60
CA SER A 45 18.23 -9.08 6.00
C SER A 45 17.74 -7.94 6.88
N HIS A 46 17.77 -6.70 6.36
CA HIS A 46 17.28 -5.53 7.08
C HIS A 46 15.77 -5.59 7.32
N CYS A 47 14.96 -5.90 6.29
CA CYS A 47 13.51 -6.03 6.44
C CYS A 47 13.14 -7.14 7.43
N GLN A 48 13.81 -8.28 7.35
CA GLN A 48 13.58 -9.39 8.27
C GLN A 48 13.95 -9.05 9.71
N SER A 49 15.03 -8.31 9.91
CA SER A 49 15.43 -7.83 11.24
C SER A 49 14.47 -6.79 11.80
N ALA A 50 13.89 -5.93 10.96
CA ALA A 50 13.01 -4.85 11.40
C ALA A 50 11.60 -5.33 11.74
N HIS A 51 11.06 -6.28 10.96
CA HIS A 51 9.65 -6.67 11.00
C HIS A 51 9.43 -8.17 11.29
N GLY A 52 10.49 -8.94 11.48
CA GLY A 52 10.44 -10.40 11.62
C GLY A 52 10.52 -11.12 10.27
N THR A 53 10.48 -12.45 10.30
CA THR A 53 10.70 -13.28 9.10
C THR A 53 9.42 -13.74 8.42
N LEU A 54 8.29 -13.81 9.15
CA LEU A 54 7.03 -14.31 8.64
C LEU A 54 6.23 -13.18 7.97
N GLY A 55 5.80 -13.40 6.73
CA GLY A 55 4.96 -12.43 6.00
C GLY A 55 5.68 -11.15 5.58
N VAL A 56 7.01 -11.11 5.68
CA VAL A 56 7.83 -9.97 5.25
C VAL A 56 8.39 -10.23 3.85
N SER A 57 8.18 -9.27 2.96
CA SER A 57 8.82 -9.21 1.65
C SER A 57 9.54 -7.88 1.48
N TRP A 58 10.43 -7.81 0.49
CA TRP A 58 11.24 -6.63 0.26
C TRP A 58 11.45 -6.41 -1.24
N ARG A 59 11.73 -5.17 -1.61
CA ARG A 59 12.15 -4.79 -2.95
C ARG A 59 13.02 -3.54 -2.91
N CYS A 60 13.88 -3.40 -3.89
CA CYS A 60 14.51 -2.12 -4.20
C CYS A 60 13.59 -1.39 -5.17
N ASP A 61 13.13 -0.20 -4.78
CA ASP A 61 12.28 0.60 -5.66
C ASP A 61 13.08 1.27 -6.79
N LEU A 62 12.40 2.02 -7.65
CA LEU A 62 13.00 2.72 -8.79
C LEU A 62 14.06 3.76 -8.39
N PHE A 63 14.10 4.20 -7.13
CA PHE A 63 15.10 5.10 -6.56
C PHE A 63 16.20 4.34 -5.82
N ASN A 64 16.25 3.02 -6.00
CA ASN A 64 17.12 2.09 -5.32
C ASN A 64 16.99 2.10 -3.79
N LEU A 65 15.85 2.51 -3.24
CA LEU A 65 15.61 2.48 -1.80
C LEU A 65 14.94 1.16 -1.41
N CYS A 66 15.38 0.61 -0.28
CA CYS A 66 14.86 -0.61 0.27
C CYS A 66 13.44 -0.37 0.80
N THR A 67 12.45 -1.03 0.19
CA THR A 67 11.05 -1.01 0.63
C THR A 67 10.68 -2.38 1.18
N CYS A 68 10.31 -2.44 2.46
CA CYS A 68 9.78 -3.66 3.08
C CYS A 68 8.25 -3.63 3.04
N THR A 69 7.63 -4.78 2.78
CA THR A 69 6.18 -5.00 2.92
C THR A 69 5.98 -6.05 4.00
N PHE A 70 5.10 -5.79 4.96
CA PHE A 70 4.91 -6.64 6.13
C PHE A 70 3.47 -6.55 6.63
N ASN A 71 3.03 -7.55 7.38
CA ASN A 71 1.73 -7.52 8.05
C ASN A 71 1.84 -6.69 9.32
N GLN A 72 1.09 -5.59 9.39
CA GLN A 72 1.05 -4.79 10.59
C GLN A 72 -0.07 -5.27 11.51
N ASP A 73 0.19 -5.26 12.81
CA ASP A 73 -0.84 -5.51 13.80
C ASP A 73 -1.97 -4.45 13.63
N PRO A 74 -3.24 -4.85 13.50
CA PRO A 74 -4.35 -3.91 13.30
C PRO A 74 -4.57 -2.95 14.47
N SER A 75 -4.00 -3.20 15.65
CA SER A 75 -3.99 -2.29 16.79
C SER A 75 -2.83 -1.29 16.76
N SER A 76 -1.90 -1.42 15.81
CA SER A 76 -0.75 -0.54 15.66
C SER A 76 -1.18 0.85 15.20
N ASN A 77 -0.63 1.88 15.83
CA ASN A 77 -0.80 3.28 15.41
C ASN A 77 0.35 3.78 14.52
N ASN A 78 1.30 2.92 14.17
CA ASN A 78 2.45 3.30 13.36
C ASN A 78 2.03 3.54 11.91
N LEU A 79 2.57 4.59 11.30
CA LEU A 79 2.30 4.89 9.90
C LEU A 79 3.16 4.03 8.97
N CYS A 80 2.52 3.53 7.94
CA CYS A 80 3.15 2.92 6.79
C CYS A 80 3.71 3.99 5.86
N ARG A 81 4.77 3.66 5.13
CA ARG A 81 5.43 4.55 4.18
C ARG A 81 5.72 3.85 2.87
N ILE A 82 5.29 4.48 1.78
CA ILE A 82 5.55 4.00 0.41
C ILE A 82 5.85 5.17 -0.52
N GLY A 83 6.76 4.98 -1.46
CA GLY A 83 7.00 6.00 -2.48
C GLY A 83 6.08 5.86 -3.67
N MET A 84 5.62 6.99 -4.19
CA MET A 84 4.66 7.11 -5.28
C MET A 84 5.22 7.75 -6.55
N GLY A 85 6.55 7.84 -6.66
CA GLY A 85 7.27 8.41 -7.79
C GLY A 85 8.07 9.65 -7.43
N THR A 86 8.47 10.42 -8.44
CA THR A 86 9.17 11.70 -8.28
C THR A 86 8.18 12.82 -7.99
N CYS A 87 8.61 13.76 -7.16
CA CYS A 87 8.06 15.12 -7.18
C CYS A 87 8.81 15.93 -8.25
N TYR A 88 8.06 16.64 -9.07
CA TYR A 88 8.59 17.51 -10.10
C TYR A 88 7.68 18.72 -10.24
N GLN A 89 8.25 19.94 -10.23
CA GLN A 89 7.47 21.18 -10.15
C GLN A 89 6.38 21.30 -11.23
N ASP A 90 6.61 20.77 -12.43
CA ASP A 90 5.64 20.90 -13.53
C ASP A 90 4.71 19.68 -13.70
N GLU A 91 4.96 18.57 -12.99
CA GLU A 91 4.16 17.33 -13.12
C GLU A 91 3.46 16.94 -11.81
N CYS A 92 4.16 17.01 -10.68
CA CYS A 92 3.60 16.69 -9.38
C CYS A 92 4.42 17.36 -8.27
N ASP A 93 3.96 18.53 -7.82
CA ASP A 93 4.50 19.23 -6.66
C ASP A 93 4.04 18.60 -5.33
N GLN A 94 4.34 19.28 -4.22
CA GLN A 94 3.90 18.87 -2.88
C GLN A 94 2.38 18.72 -2.77
N SER A 95 1.61 19.60 -3.40
CA SER A 95 0.15 19.57 -3.38
C SER A 95 -0.38 18.35 -4.13
N CYS A 96 0.15 18.10 -5.33
CA CYS A 96 -0.15 16.91 -6.12
C CYS A 96 0.23 15.63 -5.36
N CYS A 97 1.42 15.55 -4.77
CA CYS A 97 1.87 14.39 -4.01
C CYS A 97 0.90 14.10 -2.85
N ASN A 98 0.53 15.14 -2.09
CA ASN A 98 -0.43 14.99 -1.00
C ASN A 98 -1.81 14.53 -1.49
N ALA A 99 -2.34 15.14 -2.54
CA ALA A 99 -3.64 14.76 -3.11
C ALA A 99 -3.62 13.31 -3.62
N LYS A 100 -2.54 12.88 -4.27
CA LYS A 100 -2.35 11.50 -4.73
C LYS A 100 -2.36 10.52 -3.56
N CYS A 101 -1.65 10.81 -2.48
CA CYS A 101 -1.63 9.96 -1.29
C CYS A 101 -2.99 9.90 -0.59
N ALA A 102 -3.66 11.04 -0.41
CA ALA A 102 -4.98 11.12 0.21
C ALA A 102 -6.07 10.41 -0.61
N GLY A 103 -5.95 10.41 -1.95
CA GLY A 103 -6.84 9.68 -2.84
C GLY A 103 -6.56 8.17 -2.94
N THR A 104 -5.36 7.73 -2.57
CA THR A 104 -4.95 6.32 -2.67
C THR A 104 -5.10 5.58 -1.35
N TYR A 105 -4.76 6.22 -0.22
CA TYR A 105 -4.71 5.56 1.08
C TYR A 105 -5.64 6.26 2.09
N LYS A 106 -6.27 5.46 2.96
CA LYS A 106 -7.09 5.97 4.05
C LYS A 106 -6.22 6.79 5.01
N GLU A 107 -6.66 8.01 5.31
CA GLU A 107 -5.89 8.98 6.11
C GLU A 107 -4.46 9.22 5.56
N GLY A 108 -4.27 8.96 4.26
CA GLY A 108 -3.00 9.10 3.58
C GLY A 108 -2.63 10.56 3.38
N PHE A 109 -1.36 10.89 3.59
CA PHE A 109 -0.81 12.20 3.27
C PHE A 109 0.56 12.05 2.61
N GLY A 110 0.85 12.96 1.69
CA GLY A 110 2.04 12.90 0.85
C GLY A 110 3.06 13.96 1.21
N SER A 111 4.33 13.64 1.06
CA SER A 111 5.42 14.62 1.19
C SER A 111 6.49 14.38 0.13
N CYS A 112 6.93 15.47 -0.47
CA CYS A 112 8.10 15.51 -1.33
C CYS A 112 9.34 15.56 -0.44
N ILE A 113 10.05 14.44 -0.38
CA ILE A 113 11.29 14.31 0.39
C ILE A 113 12.46 14.65 -0.52
N PRO A 114 13.31 15.62 -0.14
CA PRO A 114 14.49 15.97 -0.93
C PRO A 114 15.41 14.78 -1.13
N ASN A 115 15.91 14.62 -2.35
CA ASN A 115 16.97 13.65 -2.65
C ASN A 115 18.20 14.40 -3.17
N GLN A 116 19.34 14.29 -2.49
CA GLN A 116 20.53 15.07 -2.86
C GLN A 116 21.14 14.66 -4.21
N PHE A 117 20.83 13.46 -4.70
CA PHE A 117 21.44 12.91 -5.92
C PHE A 117 20.44 12.70 -7.06
N THR A 118 19.14 12.87 -6.80
CA THR A 118 18.08 12.66 -7.81
C THR A 118 16.97 13.70 -7.63
N LYS A 119 15.89 13.58 -8.41
CA LYS A 119 14.67 14.36 -8.17
C LYS A 119 14.09 14.03 -6.78
N ASP A 120 13.43 15.02 -6.18
CA ASP A 120 12.63 14.86 -4.97
C ASP A 120 11.65 13.71 -5.13
N ARG A 121 11.33 13.05 -4.02
CA ARG A 121 10.51 11.83 -4.03
C ARG A 121 9.19 12.07 -3.34
N CYS A 122 8.09 11.72 -3.99
CA CYS A 122 6.79 11.67 -3.33
C CYS A 122 6.71 10.42 -2.45
N VAL A 123 6.57 10.60 -1.14
CA VAL A 123 6.38 9.54 -0.14
C VAL A 123 5.02 9.73 0.52
N CYS A 124 4.18 8.70 0.46
CA CYS A 124 2.94 8.65 1.22
C CYS A 124 3.20 8.08 2.60
N SER A 125 2.58 8.69 3.60
CA SER A 125 2.40 8.11 4.93
C SER A 125 0.93 7.78 5.11
N TYR A 126 0.61 6.59 5.60
CA TYR A 126 -0.78 6.10 5.69
C TYR A 126 -0.97 5.09 6.83
N ARG A 127 -2.22 4.76 7.15
CA ARG A 127 -2.58 3.65 8.05
C ARG A 127 -3.07 2.47 7.24
N SER A 128 -2.54 1.27 7.51
CA SER A 128 -2.97 0.03 6.84
C SER A 128 -4.25 -0.55 7.41
#